data_AF-E7CN53-F1
#
_entry.id   AF-E7CN53-F1
#
_cell.length_a   1.000
_cell.length_b   1.000
_cell.length_c   1.000
_cell.angle_alpha   90.00
_cell.angle_beta   90.00
_cell.angle_gamma   90.00
#
_symmetry.space_group_name_H-M   'P 1'
#
loop_
_entity.id
_entity.type
_entity.pdbx_description
1 polymer ?
#
loop_
_entity_poly.entity_id
_entity_poly.type
_entity_poly.pdbx_seq_one_letter_code
_entity_poly.pdbx_strand_id
1 'polypeptide(L)'
;VRQALIKQGDDFSGRPDLYSFRFISNGKSLAFSTDQAGVWRARRKLAYSALRSFATLEGTTPQYSCVLEEHVCKEGEYLINELNTVMKAEGSFDPFRYIVVSVANVICGMCFGRRYGHNDQELVSLVNLSDEFGQVVGSGNPADFIPILQFLPSASMKKFVRINDHFIEFVQKLVSEHYVTFNKDNIRDITDSLIDHCEDRKLDENSNIQMS
;
A
#
# COMPACT_ATOMS: atom_id res chain seq x y z
N VAL A 1 12.59 24.57 -4.94
CA VAL A 1 11.94 23.27 -5.18
C VAL A 1 12.20 22.72 -6.58
N ARG A 2 11.69 23.32 -7.68
CA ARG A 2 11.89 22.82 -9.06
C ARG A 2 13.36 22.57 -9.43
N GLN A 3 14.27 23.45 -9.02
CA GLN A 3 15.71 23.28 -9.28
C GLN A 3 16.24 21.97 -8.66
N ALA A 4 16.01 21.75 -7.37
CA ALA A 4 16.50 20.59 -6.64
C ALA A 4 15.81 19.28 -7.09
N LEU A 5 14.47 19.23 -7.15
CA LEU A 5 13.75 17.97 -7.36
C LEU A 5 13.57 17.56 -8.84
N ILE A 6 13.78 18.49 -9.79
CA ILE A 6 13.64 18.18 -11.22
C ILE A 6 14.99 18.31 -11.93
N LYS A 7 15.69 19.46 -11.82
CA LYS A 7 16.94 19.64 -12.56
C LYS A 7 18.13 18.89 -11.92
N GLN A 8 18.09 18.71 -10.60
CA GLN A 8 19.10 18.00 -9.80
C GLN A 8 18.49 16.76 -9.12
N GLY A 9 17.49 16.15 -9.77
CA GLY A 9 16.69 15.10 -9.15
C GLY A 9 17.52 13.93 -8.62
N ASP A 10 18.58 13.54 -9.33
CA ASP A 10 19.47 12.46 -8.89
C ASP A 10 20.18 12.81 -7.57
N ASP A 11 20.65 14.04 -7.39
CA ASP A 11 21.33 14.51 -6.16
C ASP A 11 20.39 14.52 -4.94
N PHE A 12 19.09 14.79 -5.15
CA PHE A 12 18.09 14.92 -4.09
C PHE A 12 17.10 13.74 -4.01
N SER A 13 17.36 12.65 -4.74
CA SER A 13 16.45 11.50 -4.81
C SER A 13 16.49 10.60 -3.57
N GLY A 14 17.55 10.70 -2.77
CA GLY A 14 17.81 9.85 -1.62
C GLY A 14 16.77 9.94 -0.50
N ARG A 15 16.84 8.99 0.42
CA ARG A 15 16.09 9.01 1.69
C ARG A 15 17.07 9.06 2.86
N PRO A 16 16.76 9.81 3.93
CA PRO A 16 17.56 9.77 5.14
C PRO A 16 17.40 8.41 5.85
N ASP A 17 18.48 7.91 6.47
CA ASP A 17 18.46 6.71 7.33
C ASP A 17 17.95 7.07 8.72
N LEU A 18 16.64 7.27 8.84
CA LEU A 18 15.98 7.61 10.11
C LEU A 18 15.63 6.34 10.89
N TYR A 19 15.71 6.42 12.22
CA TYR A 19 15.37 5.33 13.12
C TYR A 19 13.94 4.81 12.90
N SER A 20 12.96 5.70 12.81
CA SER A 20 11.55 5.38 12.55
C SER A 20 11.36 4.61 11.24
N PHE A 21 12.08 4.98 10.17
CA PHE A 21 11.91 4.40 8.84
C PHE A 21 12.33 2.93 8.78
N ARG A 22 13.22 2.49 9.68
CA ARG A 22 13.67 1.09 9.76
C ARG A 22 12.55 0.12 10.15
N PHE A 23 11.49 0.62 10.78
CA PHE A 23 10.32 -0.18 11.16
C PHE A 23 9.26 -0.24 10.05
N ILE A 24 9.39 0.53 8.97
CA ILE A 24 8.43 0.53 7.87
C ILE A 24 8.76 -0.60 6.89
N SER A 25 7.84 -1.54 6.70
CA SER A 25 8.01 -2.68 5.80
C SER A 25 9.33 -3.45 6.05
N ASN A 26 9.68 -3.68 7.33
CA ASN A 26 10.94 -4.31 7.75
C ASN A 26 12.19 -3.60 7.19
N GLY A 27 12.15 -2.27 7.09
CA GLY A 27 13.23 -1.43 6.58
C GLY A 27 13.42 -1.50 5.05
N LYS A 28 12.52 -2.18 4.32
CA LYS A 28 12.61 -2.39 2.87
C LYS A 28 11.57 -1.60 2.09
N SER A 29 10.96 -0.58 2.68
CA SER A 29 9.93 0.22 2.01
C SER A 29 10.46 0.98 0.80
N LEU A 30 9.80 0.87 -0.36
CA LEU A 30 10.15 1.63 -1.57
C LEU A 30 10.19 3.16 -1.36
N ALA A 31 9.35 3.67 -0.45
CA ALA A 31 9.19 5.10 -0.20
C ALA A 31 10.14 5.64 0.87
N PHE A 32 10.57 4.80 1.82
CA PHE A 32 11.26 5.23 3.04
C PHE A 32 12.64 4.60 3.26
N SER A 33 13.00 3.52 2.55
CA SER A 33 14.31 2.89 2.71
C SER A 33 15.43 3.66 2.00
N THR A 34 16.65 3.44 2.46
CA THR A 34 17.88 3.94 1.84
C THR A 34 18.41 2.96 0.78
N ASP A 35 17.52 2.55 -0.15
CA ASP A 35 17.87 1.60 -1.20
C ASP A 35 18.93 2.16 -2.16
N GLN A 36 19.78 1.27 -2.69
CA GLN A 36 20.66 1.60 -3.80
C GLN A 36 19.84 2.12 -5.00
N ALA A 37 20.27 3.22 -5.61
CA ALA A 37 19.50 3.93 -6.63
C ALA A 37 19.01 3.02 -7.78
N GLY A 38 19.82 2.03 -8.19
CA GLY A 38 19.45 1.04 -9.20
C GLY A 38 18.29 0.12 -8.78
N VAL A 39 18.34 -0.40 -7.55
CA VAL A 39 17.29 -1.26 -6.97
C VAL A 39 15.99 -0.48 -6.79
N TRP A 40 16.09 0.73 -6.23
CA TRP A 40 14.95 1.62 -6.05
C TRP A 40 14.26 1.94 -7.38
N ARG A 41 15.03 2.28 -8.42
CA ARG A 41 14.48 2.64 -9.75
C ARG A 41 13.76 1.45 -10.39
N ALA A 42 14.30 0.24 -10.27
CA ALA A 42 13.66 -0.97 -10.77
C ALA A 42 12.33 -1.25 -10.05
N ARG A 43 12.33 -1.22 -8.70
CA ARG A 43 11.11 -1.41 -7.89
C ARG A 43 10.06 -0.33 -8.16
N ARG A 44 10.48 0.93 -8.32
CA ARG A 44 9.59 2.04 -8.69
C ARG A 44 8.95 1.83 -10.06
N LYS A 45 9.73 1.40 -11.06
CA LYS A 45 9.20 1.12 -12.40
C LYS A 45 8.16 0.00 -12.35
N LEU A 46 8.44 -1.07 -11.62
CA LEU A 46 7.54 -2.21 -11.44
C LEU A 46 6.21 -1.79 -10.76
N ALA A 47 6.28 -1.10 -9.62
CA ALA A 47 5.07 -0.62 -8.93
C ALA A 47 4.24 0.33 -9.81
N TYR A 48 4.90 1.24 -10.53
CA TYR A 48 4.23 2.17 -11.45
C TYR A 48 3.57 1.46 -12.63
N SER A 49 4.25 0.49 -13.26
CA SER A 49 3.70 -0.28 -14.37
C SER A 49 2.45 -1.06 -13.94
N ALA A 50 2.50 -1.71 -12.77
CA ALA A 50 1.35 -2.44 -12.24
C ALA A 50 0.17 -1.48 -11.97
N LEU A 51 0.39 -0.40 -11.21
CA LEU A 51 -0.65 0.61 -10.95
C LEU A 51 -1.25 1.19 -12.23
N ARG A 52 -0.41 1.51 -13.22
CA ARG A 52 -0.87 2.07 -14.50
C ARG A 52 -1.67 1.07 -15.31
N SER A 53 -1.29 -0.21 -15.29
CA SER A 53 -2.07 -1.27 -15.93
C SER A 53 -3.49 -1.28 -15.38
N PHE A 54 -3.68 -1.36 -14.07
CA PHE A 54 -5.03 -1.38 -13.46
C PHE A 54 -5.79 -0.05 -13.56
N ALA A 55 -5.11 1.08 -13.75
CA ALA A 55 -5.76 2.36 -14.04
C ALA A 55 -6.18 2.53 -15.51
N THR A 56 -5.74 1.65 -16.41
CA THR A 56 -6.00 1.75 -17.87
C THR A 56 -6.61 0.49 -18.50
N LEU A 57 -6.57 -0.64 -17.80
CA LEU A 57 -7.28 -1.86 -18.18
C LEU A 57 -8.78 -1.60 -18.24
N GLU A 58 -9.41 -2.11 -19.29
CA GLU A 58 -10.87 -2.04 -19.47
C GLU A 58 -11.58 -2.63 -18.23
N GLY A 59 -12.68 -2.00 -17.82
CA GLY A 59 -13.49 -2.51 -16.73
C GLY A 59 -14.04 -3.90 -17.06
N THR A 60 -14.27 -4.73 -16.04
CA THR A 60 -14.91 -6.04 -16.22
C THR A 60 -16.37 -5.89 -16.69
N THR A 61 -16.98 -4.74 -16.38
CA THR A 61 -18.32 -4.37 -16.85
C THR A 61 -18.22 -3.33 -17.98
N PRO A 62 -18.92 -3.52 -19.12
CA PRO A 62 -18.83 -2.61 -20.29
C PRO A 62 -19.19 -1.15 -20.04
N GLN A 63 -19.83 -0.86 -18.89
CA GLN A 63 -20.26 0.50 -18.51
C GLN A 63 -19.13 1.36 -17.94
N TYR A 64 -18.01 0.76 -17.53
CA TYR A 64 -16.87 1.48 -16.94
C TYR A 64 -15.69 1.53 -17.92
N SER A 65 -15.06 2.69 -18.03
CA SER A 65 -13.92 2.95 -18.90
C SER A 65 -12.65 2.22 -18.45
N CYS A 66 -12.51 1.96 -17.15
CA CYS A 66 -11.39 1.21 -16.59
C CYS A 66 -11.71 0.57 -15.24
N VAL A 67 -10.86 -0.36 -14.81
CA VAL A 67 -10.99 -1.05 -13.50
C VAL A 67 -11.01 -0.07 -12.31
N LEU A 68 -10.24 1.03 -12.37
CA LEU A 68 -10.28 2.06 -11.34
C LEU A 68 -11.66 2.73 -11.24
N GLU A 69 -12.25 3.13 -12.37
CA GLU A 69 -13.59 3.73 -12.39
C GLU A 69 -14.63 2.73 -11.86
N GLU A 70 -14.52 1.46 -12.24
CA GLU A 70 -15.40 0.41 -11.75
C GLU A 70 -15.36 0.29 -10.23
N HIS A 71 -14.17 0.23 -9.62
CA HIS A 71 -14.04 0.17 -8.16
C HIS A 71 -14.57 1.43 -7.47
N VAL A 72 -14.25 2.62 -8.00
CA VAL A 72 -14.70 3.90 -7.43
C VAL A 72 -16.22 4.02 -7.49
N CYS A 73 -16.84 3.68 -8.63
CA CYS A 73 -18.29 3.76 -8.78
C CYS A 73 -19.01 2.78 -7.86
N LYS A 74 -18.54 1.51 -7.81
CA LYS A 74 -19.09 0.50 -6.91
C LYS A 74 -18.98 0.93 -5.44
N GLU A 75 -17.81 1.39 -4.99
CA GLU A 75 -17.67 1.87 -3.61
C GLU A 75 -18.47 3.14 -3.32
N GLY A 76 -18.69 4.00 -4.33
CA GLY A 76 -19.58 5.15 -4.22
C GLY A 76 -21.03 4.75 -3.93
N GLU A 77 -21.54 3.75 -4.66
CA GLU A 77 -22.88 3.20 -4.42
C GLU A 77 -22.99 2.56 -3.03
N TYR A 78 -22.00 1.75 -2.64
CA TYR A 78 -21.96 1.16 -1.29
C TYR A 78 -21.94 2.22 -0.20
N LEU A 79 -21.12 3.27 -0.36
CA LEU A 79 -21.04 4.37 0.59
C LEU A 79 -22.40 5.07 0.75
N ILE A 80 -23.06 5.42 -0.35
CA ILE A 80 -24.38 6.07 -0.31
C ILE A 80 -25.40 5.19 0.44
N ASN A 81 -25.39 3.88 0.20
CA ASN A 81 -26.29 2.95 0.87
C ASN A 81 -26.02 2.86 2.39
N GLU A 82 -24.75 2.78 2.78
CA GLU A 82 -24.35 2.76 4.19
C GLU A 82 -24.70 4.08 4.90
N LEU A 83 -24.41 5.23 4.27
CA LEU A 83 -24.74 6.55 4.82
C LEU A 83 -26.25 6.73 4.99
N ASN A 84 -27.06 6.28 4.03
CA ASN A 84 -28.51 6.29 4.16
C ASN A 84 -29.00 5.39 5.30
N THR A 85 -28.35 4.25 5.51
CA THR A 85 -28.72 3.28 6.56
C THR A 85 -28.43 3.86 7.94
N VAL A 86 -27.22 4.38 8.18
CA VAL A 86 -26.85 4.98 9.47
C VAL A 86 -27.65 6.26 9.75
N MET A 87 -27.91 7.09 8.72
CA MET A 87 -28.75 8.28 8.89
C MET A 87 -30.18 7.93 9.33
N LYS A 88 -30.77 6.85 8.80
CA LYS A 88 -32.10 6.38 9.22
C LYS A 88 -32.09 5.79 10.64
N ALA A 89 -31.00 5.13 11.04
CA ALA A 89 -30.91 4.46 12.35
C ALA A 89 -30.54 5.42 13.49
N GLU A 90 -29.58 6.31 13.26
CA GLU A 90 -28.93 7.13 14.29
C GLU A 90 -29.14 8.64 14.11
N GLY A 91 -29.65 9.09 12.95
CA GLY A 91 -29.88 10.50 12.64
C GLY A 91 -28.61 11.35 12.45
N SER A 92 -27.43 10.75 12.59
CA SER A 92 -26.12 11.38 12.38
C SER A 92 -25.05 10.33 12.15
N PHE A 93 -23.90 10.73 11.63
CA PHE A 93 -22.73 9.86 11.46
C PHE A 93 -21.45 10.70 11.35
N ASP A 94 -20.30 10.08 11.62
CA ASP A 94 -18.98 10.64 11.27
C ASP A 94 -18.60 10.23 9.83
N PRO A 95 -18.52 11.16 8.87
CA PRO A 95 -18.20 10.84 7.48
C PRO A 95 -16.84 10.18 7.32
N PHE A 96 -15.86 10.53 8.17
CA PHE A 96 -14.49 10.02 8.04
C PHE A 96 -14.46 8.50 8.15
N ARG A 97 -15.19 7.94 9.13
CA ARG A 97 -15.31 6.50 9.37
C ARG A 97 -15.74 5.71 8.13
N TYR A 98 -16.69 6.24 7.36
CA TYR A 98 -17.24 5.51 6.21
C TYR A 98 -16.42 5.76 4.93
N ILE A 99 -15.96 7.00 4.74
CA ILE A 99 -15.15 7.38 3.57
C ILE A 99 -13.81 6.64 3.59
N VAL A 100 -13.14 6.55 4.74
CA VAL A 100 -11.82 5.90 4.82
C VAL A 100 -11.90 4.42 4.43
N VAL A 101 -12.97 3.72 4.83
CA VAL A 101 -13.18 2.32 4.45
C VAL A 101 -13.49 2.18 2.96
N SER A 102 -14.34 3.04 2.40
CA SER A 102 -14.62 3.04 0.95
C SER A 102 -13.36 3.29 0.11
N VAL A 103 -12.52 4.25 0.51
CA VAL A 103 -11.24 4.53 -0.18
C VAL A 103 -10.28 3.34 -0.03
N ALA A 104 -10.20 2.74 1.15
CA ALA A 104 -9.37 1.57 1.37
C ALA A 104 -9.84 0.37 0.54
N ASN A 105 -11.16 0.18 0.38
CA ASN A 105 -11.71 -0.85 -0.49
C ASN A 105 -11.37 -0.65 -1.97
N VAL A 106 -11.31 0.59 -2.47
CA VAL A 106 -10.84 0.85 -3.85
C VAL A 106 -9.41 0.34 -4.01
N ILE A 107 -8.51 0.70 -3.10
CA ILE A 107 -7.11 0.26 -3.16
C ILE A 107 -6.96 -1.24 -2.91
N CYS A 108 -7.71 -1.82 -1.97
CA CYS A 108 -7.71 -3.27 -1.72
C CYS A 108 -8.24 -4.06 -2.92
N GLY A 109 -9.26 -3.54 -3.62
CA GLY A 109 -9.77 -4.11 -4.87
C GLY A 109 -8.69 -4.13 -5.95
N MET A 110 -7.99 -3.00 -6.15
CA MET A 110 -6.90 -2.92 -7.13
C MET A 110 -5.68 -3.76 -6.75
N CYS A 111 -5.34 -3.85 -5.46
CA CYS A 111 -4.11 -4.49 -5.01
C CYS A 111 -4.25 -6.00 -4.79
N PHE A 112 -5.41 -6.44 -4.31
CA PHE A 112 -5.62 -7.79 -3.75
C PHE A 112 -6.94 -8.43 -4.22
N GLY A 113 -7.65 -7.81 -5.18
CA GLY A 113 -8.93 -8.30 -5.66
C GLY A 113 -10.01 -8.44 -4.57
N ARG A 114 -9.84 -7.76 -3.42
CA ARG A 114 -10.64 -7.97 -2.21
C ARG A 114 -11.33 -6.71 -1.74
N ARG A 115 -12.58 -6.88 -1.28
CA ARG A 115 -13.39 -5.86 -0.63
C ARG A 115 -13.75 -6.31 0.79
N TYR A 116 -13.82 -5.37 1.72
CA TYR A 116 -14.25 -5.57 3.10
C TYR A 116 -15.55 -4.81 3.37
N GLY A 117 -16.34 -5.29 4.33
CA GLY A 117 -17.53 -4.57 4.80
C GLY A 117 -17.14 -3.33 5.60
N HIS A 118 -18.03 -2.33 5.68
CA HIS A 118 -17.80 -1.10 6.45
C HIS A 118 -17.61 -1.30 7.96
N ASN A 119 -17.99 -2.47 8.47
CA ASN A 119 -17.82 -2.87 9.88
C ASN A 119 -16.77 -3.99 10.08
N ASP A 120 -16.03 -4.34 9.02
CA ASP A 120 -14.98 -5.35 9.09
C ASP A 120 -13.84 -4.87 10.00
N GLN A 121 -13.57 -5.62 11.08
CA GLN A 121 -12.61 -5.19 12.09
C GLN A 121 -11.16 -5.25 11.61
N GLU A 122 -10.82 -6.13 10.66
CA GLU A 122 -9.46 -6.24 10.11
C GLU A 122 -9.13 -4.95 9.36
N LEU A 123 -9.98 -4.54 8.40
CA LEU A 123 -9.74 -3.31 7.65
C LEU A 123 -9.89 -2.04 8.50
N VAL A 124 -10.95 -1.97 9.33
CA VAL A 124 -11.21 -0.80 10.19
C VAL A 124 -10.05 -0.56 11.16
N SER A 125 -9.47 -1.61 11.73
CA SER A 125 -8.32 -1.47 12.62
C SER A 125 -7.09 -0.92 11.89
N LEU A 126 -6.82 -1.36 10.65
CA LEU A 126 -5.68 -0.88 9.86
C LEU A 126 -5.84 0.59 9.46
N VAL A 127 -7.01 0.99 8.97
CA VAL A 127 -7.22 2.36 8.46
C VAL A 127 -7.25 3.39 9.59
N ASN A 128 -7.85 3.06 10.74
CA ASN A 128 -7.92 3.97 11.89
C ASN A 128 -6.54 4.23 12.52
N LEU A 129 -5.58 3.34 12.31
CA LEU A 129 -4.21 3.50 12.78
C LEU A 129 -3.33 4.37 11.86
N SER A 130 -3.85 4.82 10.71
CA SER A 130 -3.11 5.63 9.74
C SER A 130 -2.69 7.01 10.28
N ASP A 131 -3.48 7.60 11.19
CA ASP A 131 -3.13 8.89 11.81
C ASP A 131 -1.87 8.75 12.69
N GLU A 132 -1.78 7.67 13.47
CA GLU A 132 -0.61 7.39 14.32
C GLU A 132 0.67 7.15 13.47
N PHE A 133 0.52 6.56 12.27
CA PHE A 133 1.60 6.47 11.30
C PHE A 133 2.04 7.86 10.81
N GLY A 134 1.08 8.72 10.45
CA GLY A 134 1.32 10.09 10.00
C GLY A 134 1.98 10.97 11.05
N GLN A 135 1.66 10.79 12.34
CA GLN A 135 2.27 11.55 13.43
C GLN A 135 3.79 11.30 13.53
N VAL A 136 4.23 10.04 13.42
CA VAL A 136 5.66 9.69 13.51
C VAL A 136 6.42 10.10 12.25
N VAL A 137 5.86 9.83 11.07
CA VAL A 137 6.56 10.05 9.79
C VAL A 137 6.48 11.50 9.32
N GLY A 138 5.33 12.15 9.50
CA GLY A 138 5.04 13.49 8.97
C GLY A 138 5.48 14.63 9.89
N SER A 139 5.27 14.49 11.20
CA SER A 139 5.65 15.54 12.18
C SER A 139 7.12 15.44 12.63
N GLY A 140 7.78 14.32 12.30
CA GLY A 140 9.14 14.00 12.72
C GLY A 140 9.17 13.40 14.12
N ASN A 141 9.87 12.27 14.26
CA ASN A 141 10.08 11.63 15.55
C ASN A 141 11.40 12.14 16.18
N PRO A 142 11.39 12.70 17.40
CA PRO A 142 12.61 13.17 18.06
C PRO A 142 13.71 12.10 18.16
N ALA A 143 13.35 10.82 18.28
CA ALA A 143 14.32 9.72 18.34
C ALA A 143 15.06 9.47 17.00
N ASP A 144 14.60 10.08 15.90
CA ASP A 144 15.31 10.07 14.62
C ASP A 144 16.53 11.02 14.62
N PHE A 145 16.53 12.02 15.50
CA PHE A 145 17.59 13.05 15.57
C PHE A 145 18.37 13.03 16.88
N ILE A 146 17.79 12.44 17.94
CA ILE A 146 18.38 12.40 19.28
C ILE A 146 18.53 10.92 19.71
N PRO A 147 19.70 10.29 19.51
CA PRO A 147 19.87 8.84 19.69
C PRO A 147 19.50 8.30 21.07
N ILE A 148 19.69 9.09 22.14
CA ILE A 148 19.35 8.64 23.50
C ILE A 148 17.85 8.36 23.67
N LEU A 149 16.99 9.04 22.89
CA LEU A 149 15.54 8.84 22.96
C LEU A 149 15.09 7.49 22.39
N GLN A 150 15.92 6.80 21.61
CA GLN A 150 15.63 5.46 21.08
C GLN A 150 15.58 4.40 22.20
N PHE A 151 16.26 4.65 23.31
CA PHE A 151 16.32 3.74 24.46
C PHE A 151 15.26 4.06 25.52
N LEU A 152 14.59 5.21 25.43
CA LEU A 152 13.55 5.60 26.37
C LEU A 152 12.19 5.02 25.95
N PRO A 153 11.31 4.65 26.91
CA PRO A 153 9.97 4.19 26.59
C PRO A 153 9.17 5.28 25.87
N SER A 154 8.80 5.02 24.62
CA SER A 154 7.93 5.90 23.83
C SER A 154 6.63 5.19 23.47
N ALA A 155 5.50 5.70 23.96
CA ALA A 155 4.17 5.17 23.62
C ALA A 155 3.88 5.34 22.12
N SER A 156 4.27 6.48 21.54
CA SER A 156 4.12 6.77 20.10
C SER A 156 4.90 5.76 19.25
N MET A 157 6.16 5.48 19.58
CA MET A 157 6.96 4.51 18.83
C MET A 157 6.44 3.08 19.01
N LYS A 158 5.99 2.71 20.22
CA LYS A 158 5.38 1.38 20.45
C LYS A 158 4.15 1.16 19.58
N LYS A 159 3.28 2.18 19.48
CA LYS A 159 2.12 2.13 18.58
C LYS A 159 2.55 2.05 17.12
N PHE A 160 3.45 2.93 16.70
CA PHE A 160 3.98 2.95 15.33
C PHE A 160 4.55 1.60 14.86
N VAL A 161 5.36 0.95 15.70
CA VAL A 161 5.91 -0.37 15.39
C VAL A 161 4.78 -1.40 15.24
N ARG A 162 3.85 -1.45 16.19
CA ARG A 162 2.69 -2.38 16.12
C ARG A 162 1.85 -2.20 14.86
N ILE A 163 1.67 -0.97 14.39
CA ILE A 163 0.91 -0.67 13.17
C ILE A 163 1.64 -1.23 11.96
N ASN A 164 2.95 -1.02 11.87
CA ASN A 164 3.74 -1.55 10.76
C ASN A 164 3.79 -3.09 10.78
N ASP A 165 3.92 -3.71 11.95
CA ASP A 165 3.87 -5.17 12.10
C ASP A 165 2.52 -5.72 11.63
N HIS A 166 1.41 -5.15 12.12
CA HIS A 166 0.07 -5.57 11.74
C HIS A 166 -0.20 -5.38 10.24
N PHE A 167 0.25 -4.26 9.65
CA PHE A 167 0.13 -4.02 8.22
C PHE A 167 0.94 -5.04 7.40
N ILE A 168 2.14 -5.40 7.84
CA ILE A 168 2.96 -6.41 7.17
C ILE A 168 2.29 -7.79 7.25
N GLU A 169 1.78 -8.18 8.41
CA GLU A 169 1.06 -9.45 8.59
C GLU A 169 -0.16 -9.53 7.66
N PHE A 170 -0.94 -8.45 7.59
CA PHE A 170 -2.08 -8.34 6.68
C PHE A 170 -1.67 -8.52 5.21
N VAL A 171 -0.65 -7.80 4.75
CA VAL A 171 -0.16 -7.93 3.37
C VAL A 171 0.39 -9.33 3.11
N GLN A 172 1.15 -9.92 4.04
CA GLN A 172 1.71 -11.27 3.90
C GLN A 172 0.63 -12.34 3.78
N LYS A 173 -0.44 -12.24 4.58
CA LYS A 173 -1.61 -13.12 4.50
C LYS A 173 -2.22 -13.05 3.10
N LEU A 174 -2.52 -11.84 2.61
CA LEU A 174 -3.12 -11.66 1.29
C LEU A 174 -2.22 -12.17 0.16
N VAL A 175 -0.94 -11.84 0.17
CA VAL A 175 0.01 -12.32 -0.83
C VAL A 175 0.11 -13.85 -0.82
N SER A 176 0.11 -14.48 0.36
CA SER A 176 0.14 -15.94 0.48
C SER A 176 -1.11 -16.60 -0.12
N GLU A 177 -2.29 -16.01 0.11
CA GLU A 177 -3.55 -16.46 -0.51
C GLU A 177 -3.53 -16.32 -2.04
N HIS A 178 -2.89 -15.27 -2.56
CA HIS A 178 -2.71 -15.08 -4.00
C HIS A 178 -1.82 -16.16 -4.60
N TYR A 179 -0.68 -16.47 -3.97
CA TYR A 179 0.20 -17.56 -4.41
C TYR A 179 -0.51 -18.92 -4.53
N VAL A 180 -1.41 -19.25 -3.61
CA VAL A 180 -2.16 -20.52 -3.63
C VAL A 180 -3.09 -20.62 -4.84
N THR A 181 -3.60 -19.48 -5.31
CA THR A 181 -4.61 -19.38 -6.36
C THR A 181 -4.10 -18.72 -7.64
N PHE A 182 -2.78 -18.55 -7.74
CA PHE A 182 -2.14 -17.85 -8.84
C PHE A 182 -2.30 -18.63 -10.14
N ASN A 183 -2.67 -17.92 -11.21
CA ASN A 183 -2.78 -18.46 -12.55
C ASN A 183 -2.16 -17.49 -13.54
N LYS A 184 -1.10 -17.94 -14.24
CA LYS A 184 -0.39 -17.14 -15.23
C LYS A 184 -1.26 -16.68 -16.41
N ASP A 185 -2.29 -17.47 -16.74
CA ASP A 185 -3.24 -17.13 -17.81
C ASP A 185 -4.34 -16.17 -17.36
N ASN A 186 -4.41 -15.83 -16.06
CA ASN A 186 -5.44 -14.98 -15.49
C ASN A 186 -4.90 -14.13 -14.32
N ILE A 187 -4.31 -12.98 -14.65
CA ILE A 187 -3.81 -11.99 -13.69
C ILE A 187 -4.99 -11.17 -13.12
N ARG A 188 -5.29 -11.34 -11.82
CA ARG A 188 -6.48 -10.74 -11.20
C ARG A 188 -6.29 -9.29 -10.76
N ASP A 189 -5.12 -8.97 -10.23
CA ASP A 189 -4.82 -7.71 -9.55
C ASP A 189 -3.31 -7.41 -9.56
N ILE A 190 -2.91 -6.30 -8.92
CA ILE A 190 -1.50 -5.90 -8.82
C ILE A 190 -0.66 -6.99 -8.16
N THR A 191 -1.18 -7.70 -7.16
CA THR A 191 -0.40 -8.75 -6.48
C THR A 191 -0.06 -9.88 -7.44
N ASP A 192 -1.02 -10.37 -8.23
CA ASP A 192 -0.75 -11.38 -9.26
C ASP A 192 0.25 -10.87 -10.31
N SER A 193 0.13 -9.61 -10.75
CA SER A 193 1.08 -9.02 -11.70
C SER A 193 2.51 -8.98 -11.15
N LEU A 194 2.66 -8.73 -9.84
CA LEU A 194 3.96 -8.77 -9.18
C LEU A 194 4.48 -10.20 -8.99
N ILE A 195 3.60 -11.17 -8.71
CA ILE A 195 3.94 -12.59 -8.63
C ILE A 195 4.48 -13.08 -9.98
N ASP A 196 3.75 -12.83 -11.07
CA ASP A 196 4.12 -13.20 -12.44
C ASP A 196 5.51 -12.66 -12.81
N HIS A 197 5.76 -11.37 -12.53
CA HIS A 197 7.08 -10.77 -12.76
C HIS A 197 8.20 -11.44 -11.94
N CYS A 198 7.90 -11.89 -10.71
CA CYS A 198 8.87 -12.60 -9.89
C CYS A 198 9.16 -14.01 -10.41
N GLU A 199 8.18 -14.69 -11.00
CA GLU A 199 8.38 -16.02 -11.61
C GLU A 199 9.19 -15.94 -12.91
N ASP A 200 8.88 -14.97 -13.78
CA ASP A 200 9.64 -14.74 -15.02
C ASP A 200 11.12 -14.47 -14.73
N ARG A 201 11.41 -13.63 -13.74
CA ARG A 201 12.79 -13.36 -13.33
C ARG A 201 13.52 -14.59 -12.80
N LYS A 202 12.84 -15.48 -12.07
CA LYS A 202 13.44 -16.73 -11.59
C LYS A 202 13.75 -17.68 -12.76
N LEU A 203 12.89 -17.70 -13.78
CA LEU A 203 13.12 -18.49 -14.99
C LEU A 203 14.32 -17.95 -15.78
N ASP A 204 14.45 -16.63 -15.92
CA ASP A 204 15.60 -15.98 -16.57
C ASP A 204 16.92 -16.23 -15.81
N GLU A 205 16.90 -16.15 -14.48
CA GLU A 205 18.08 -16.44 -13.67
C GLU A 205 18.47 -17.93 -13.75
N ASN A 206 17.50 -18.84 -13.71
CA ASN A 206 17.75 -20.29 -13.81
C ASN A 206 18.23 -20.72 -15.21
N SER A 207 17.73 -20.10 -16.28
CA SER A 207 18.15 -20.40 -17.66
C SER A 207 19.55 -19.84 -17.97
N ASN A 208 19.94 -18.71 -17.36
CA ASN A 208 21.31 -18.20 -17.43
C ASN A 208 22.31 -19.08 -16.66
N ILE A 209 21.89 -19.76 -15.58
CA ILE A 209 22.72 -20.71 -14.82
C ILE A 209 22.91 -22.03 -15.59
N GLN A 210 21.91 -22.48 -16.36
CA GLN A 210 22.02 -23.71 -17.18
C GLN A 210 22.86 -23.53 -18.47
N MET A 211 23.14 -22.30 -18.88
CA MET A 211 23.97 -21.98 -20.06
C MET A 211 25.43 -21.60 -19.73
N SER A 212 25.85 -21.67 -18.46
CA SER A 212 27.26 -21.52 -18.02
C SER A 212 27.86 -22.85 -17.62
#